data_AF-A0A8S9K1V5-F1
#
_entry.id   AF-A0A8S9K1V5-F1
#
_cell.length_a   1.000
_cell.length_b   1.000
_cell.length_c   1.000
_cell.angle_alpha   90.00
_cell.angle_beta   90.00
_cell.angle_gamma   90.00
#
_symmetry.space_group_name_H-M   'P 1'
#
loop_
_entity.id
_entity.type
_entity.pdbx_description
1 polymer ?
#
loop_
_entity_poly.entity_id
_entity_poly.type
_entity_poly.pdbx_seq_one_letter_code
_entity_poly.pdbx_strand_id
1 'polypeptide(L)'
;MERPSNGGILYHEVQEANLCAVHCVNTVLQGPFFSEFDLAAVASDLDGKERQVMLEGAAAGTFSAGDFFSEESHNVSLGGDFSIQICPICLSNPKDMAFGCGHQTCCDCGPDLQACPICRAPIQTRIKLY
;
A
#
# COMPACT_ATOMS: atom_id res chain seq x y z
N MET A 1 -12.34 16.67 -24.66
CA MET A 1 -11.82 17.69 -23.73
C MET A 1 -10.30 17.63 -23.78
N GLU A 2 -9.68 18.51 -24.56
CA GLU A 2 -8.22 18.67 -24.58
C GLU A 2 -7.82 19.32 -23.24
N ARG A 3 -7.00 18.62 -22.44
CA ARG A 3 -6.48 19.18 -21.18
C ARG A 3 -5.47 20.28 -21.54
N PRO A 4 -5.52 21.48 -20.93
CA PRO A 4 -4.51 22.50 -21.19
C PRO A 4 -3.13 21.94 -20.82
N SER A 5 -2.19 22.01 -21.76
CA SER A 5 -0.81 21.63 -21.53
C SER A 5 -0.18 22.62 -20.54
N ASN A 6 0.31 22.13 -19.40
CA ASN A 6 0.89 22.92 -18.30
C ASN A 6 2.24 23.58 -18.66
N GLY A 7 2.43 24.11 -19.87
CA GLY A 7 3.64 24.83 -20.27
C GLY A 7 4.94 24.02 -20.15
N GLY A 8 4.87 22.70 -20.03
CA GLY A 8 6.02 21.82 -19.80
C GLY A 8 6.52 21.73 -18.35
N ILE A 9 5.82 22.32 -17.37
CA ILE A 9 6.19 22.24 -15.96
C ILE A 9 5.52 21.00 -15.35
N LEU A 10 6.34 20.02 -14.95
CA LEU A 10 5.88 18.83 -14.23
C LEU A 10 5.76 19.18 -12.74
N TYR A 11 4.58 18.93 -12.16
CA TYR A 11 4.42 18.96 -10.72
C TYR A 11 5.19 17.79 -10.10
N HIS A 12 6.14 18.11 -9.22
CA HIS A 12 6.90 17.16 -8.43
C HIS A 12 6.86 17.62 -6.98
N GLU A 13 6.43 16.71 -6.10
CA GLU A 13 6.47 16.88 -4.66
C GLU A 13 7.62 16.03 -4.11
N VAL A 14 8.53 16.66 -3.37
CA VAL A 14 9.65 15.93 -2.74
C VAL A 14 9.06 15.10 -1.60
N GLN A 15 9.31 13.79 -1.63
CA GLN A 15 8.89 12.91 -0.55
C GLN A 15 9.75 13.17 0.69
N GLU A 16 9.12 13.69 1.74
CA GLU A 16 9.69 13.79 3.08
C GLU A 16 8.98 12.74 3.97
N ALA A 17 9.74 11.90 4.66
CA ALA A 17 9.25 10.76 5.46
C ALA A 17 8.60 9.59 4.65
N ASN A 18 7.93 8.66 5.34
CA ASN A 18 7.36 7.42 4.78
C ASN A 18 5.99 7.62 4.08
N LEU A 19 5.66 8.83 3.64
CA LEU A 19 4.35 9.19 3.07
C LEU A 19 4.27 8.94 1.55
N CYS A 20 4.86 7.84 1.07
CA CYS A 20 5.01 7.58 -0.36
C CYS A 20 3.68 7.59 -1.13
N ALA A 21 2.56 7.21 -0.51
CA ALA A 21 1.25 7.21 -1.17
C ALA A 21 0.72 8.62 -1.45
N VAL A 22 0.90 9.57 -0.53
CA VAL A 22 0.50 10.97 -0.71
C VAL A 22 1.21 11.55 -1.93
N HIS A 23 2.54 11.39 -1.97
CA HIS A 23 3.35 11.93 -3.07
C HIS A 23 3.12 11.19 -4.39
N CYS A 24 2.88 9.88 -4.36
CA CYS A 24 2.51 9.13 -5.56
C CYS A 24 1.22 9.68 -6.17
N VAL A 25 0.17 9.86 -5.37
CA VAL A 25 -1.14 10.33 -5.85
C VAL A 25 -1.05 11.78 -6.32
N ASN A 26 -0.41 12.66 -5.56
CA ASN A 26 -0.25 14.07 -5.94
C ASN A 26 0.61 14.24 -7.20
N THR A 27 1.67 13.45 -7.37
CA THR A 27 2.50 13.44 -8.57
C THR A 27 1.72 12.96 -9.80
N VAL A 28 0.92 11.89 -9.67
CA VAL A 28 0.06 11.39 -10.77
C VAL A 28 -0.99 12.43 -11.16
N LEU A 29 -1.60 13.08 -10.18
CA LEU A 29 -2.63 14.08 -10.41
C LEU A 29 -2.08 15.45 -10.83
N GLN A 30 -0.76 15.62 -10.79
CA GLN A 30 -0.06 16.86 -11.10
C GLN A 30 -0.53 18.03 -10.23
N GLY A 31 -0.66 17.80 -8.91
CA GLY A 31 -0.99 18.84 -7.94
C GLY A 31 -1.12 18.31 -6.51
N PRO A 32 -1.18 19.20 -5.50
CA PRO A 32 -1.31 18.84 -4.08
C PRO A 32 -2.79 18.58 -3.74
N PHE A 33 -3.32 17.44 -4.18
CA PHE A 33 -4.73 17.11 -3.99
C PHE A 33 -5.02 16.45 -2.65
N PHE A 34 -4.02 15.79 -2.06
CA PHE A 34 -4.18 15.05 -0.83
C PHE A 34 -3.07 15.36 0.15
N SER A 35 -3.42 15.38 1.44
CA SER A 35 -2.49 15.43 2.57
C SER A 35 -2.38 14.06 3.26
N GLU A 36 -1.41 13.94 4.18
CA GLU A 36 -1.29 12.79 5.08
C GLU A 36 -2.60 12.51 5.84
N PHE A 37 -3.24 13.55 6.37
CA PHE A 37 -4.49 13.42 7.12
C PHE A 37 -5.62 12.91 6.23
N ASP A 38 -5.69 13.34 4.97
CA ASP A 38 -6.74 12.92 4.05
C ASP A 38 -6.60 11.42 3.73
N LEU A 39 -5.39 10.95 3.41
CA LEU A 39 -5.19 9.52 3.14
C LEU A 39 -5.34 8.68 4.41
N ALA A 40 -4.96 9.19 5.59
CA ALA A 40 -5.15 8.49 6.86
C ALA A 40 -6.64 8.31 7.20
N ALA A 41 -7.46 9.33 6.93
CA ALA A 41 -8.91 9.22 7.06
C ALA A 41 -9.49 8.17 6.10
N VAL A 42 -9.03 8.16 4.84
CA VAL A 42 -9.45 7.14 3.86
C VAL A 42 -9.06 5.73 4.32
N ALA A 43 -7.87 5.55 4.88
CA ALA A 43 -7.41 4.27 5.41
C ALA A 43 -8.28 3.80 6.60
N SER A 44 -8.56 4.68 7.56
CA SER A 44 -9.43 4.35 8.70
C SER A 44 -10.85 4.01 8.26
N ASP A 45 -11.37 4.70 7.23
CA ASP A 45 -12.68 4.40 6.65
C ASP A 45 -12.70 3.01 5.98
N LEU A 46 -11.60 2.62 5.34
CA LEU A 46 -11.43 1.29 4.76
C LEU A 46 -11.36 0.21 5.85
N ASP A 47 -10.57 0.41 6.91
CA ASP A 47 -10.51 -0.50 8.05
C ASP A 47 -11.91 -0.72 8.68
N GLY A 48 -12.69 0.37 8.79
CA GLY A 48 -14.06 0.32 9.28
C GLY A 48 -15.00 -0.49 8.38
N LYS A 49 -14.89 -0.31 7.05
CA LYS A 49 -15.69 -1.05 6.07
C LYS A 49 -15.31 -2.53 5.99
N GLU A 50 -14.01 -2.84 6.02
CA GLU A 50 -13.51 -4.21 6.07
C GLU A 50 -14.06 -4.93 7.30
N ARG A 51 -14.01 -4.28 8.47
CA ARG A 51 -14.60 -4.79 9.70
C ARG A 51 -16.11 -5.02 9.56
N GLN A 52 -16.84 -4.08 8.95
CA GLN A 52 -18.27 -4.22 8.76
C GLN A 52 -18.63 -5.43 7.87
N VAL A 53 -17.97 -5.57 6.71
CA VAL A 53 -18.19 -6.71 5.81
C VAL A 53 -17.89 -8.02 6.53
N MET A 54 -16.87 -8.05 7.39
CA MET A 54 -16.54 -9.24 8.17
C MET A 54 -17.62 -9.57 9.22
N LEU A 55 -18.16 -8.57 9.92
CA LEU A 55 -19.30 -8.78 10.83
C LEU A 55 -20.55 -9.28 10.10
N GLU A 56 -20.82 -8.74 8.91
CA GLU A 56 -21.96 -9.16 8.08
C GLU A 56 -21.79 -10.61 7.59
N GLY A 57 -20.58 -11.02 7.18
CA GLY A 57 -20.27 -12.41 6.83
C GLY A 57 -20.43 -13.36 8.02
N ALA A 58 -19.93 -12.98 9.19
CA ALA A 58 -20.10 -13.77 10.41
C ALA A 58 -21.59 -13.92 10.79
N ALA A 59 -22.37 -12.84 10.68
CA ALA A 59 -23.82 -12.87 10.93
C ALA A 59 -24.58 -13.70 9.89
N ALA A 60 -24.11 -13.74 8.64
CA ALA A 60 -24.65 -14.59 7.58
C ALA A 60 -24.22 -16.07 7.71
N GLY A 61 -23.41 -16.42 8.73
CA GLY A 61 -22.96 -17.79 8.99
C GLY A 61 -21.93 -18.31 8.00
N THR A 62 -21.28 -17.43 7.21
CA THR A 62 -20.23 -17.85 6.27
C THR A 62 -18.93 -18.22 6.97
N PHE A 63 -18.66 -17.67 8.16
CA PHE A 63 -17.54 -18.01 9.04
C PHE A 63 -17.83 -17.62 10.50
N SER A 64 -16.99 -18.04 11.45
CA SER A 64 -17.15 -17.72 12.88
C SER A 64 -16.46 -16.41 13.25
N ALA A 65 -17.16 -15.52 13.96
CA ALA A 65 -16.62 -14.23 14.41
C ALA A 65 -15.34 -14.33 15.27
N GLY A 66 -15.08 -15.49 15.89
CA GLY A 66 -13.95 -15.71 16.79
C GLY A 66 -12.59 -15.86 16.10
N ASP A 67 -12.55 -16.12 14.79
CA ASP A 67 -11.29 -16.42 14.06
C ASP A 67 -10.50 -15.16 13.67
N PHE A 68 -11.07 -13.96 13.90
CA PHE A 68 -10.58 -12.71 13.32
C PHE A 68 -10.27 -11.60 14.33
N PHE A 69 -10.32 -11.86 15.63
CA PHE A 69 -9.96 -10.84 16.64
C PHE A 69 -8.45 -10.56 16.74
N SER A 70 -7.60 -11.24 15.96
CA SER A 70 -6.14 -11.16 16.09
C SER A 70 -5.38 -10.54 14.92
N GLU A 71 -5.99 -10.30 13.76
CA GLU A 71 -5.32 -9.62 12.64
C GLU A 71 -6.08 -8.35 12.24
N GLU A 72 -5.72 -7.26 12.91
CA GLU A 72 -6.18 -5.93 12.56
C GLU A 72 -5.58 -5.56 11.19
N SER A 73 -6.44 -5.44 10.17
CA SER A 73 -6.03 -4.81 8.91
C SER A 73 -5.64 -3.38 9.25
N HIS A 74 -4.37 -3.06 9.07
CA HIS A 74 -3.84 -1.72 9.20
C HIS A 74 -3.58 -1.20 7.79
N ASN A 75 -4.58 -0.57 7.19
CA ASN A 75 -4.42 0.12 5.91
C ASN A 75 -3.40 1.27 6.01
N VAL A 76 -3.11 1.73 7.23
CA VAL A 76 -2.02 2.65 7.61
C VAL A 76 -1.34 2.15 8.88
N SER A 77 -0.02 2.02 8.86
CA SER A 77 0.73 1.85 10.10
C SER A 77 1.07 3.21 10.73
N LEU A 78 1.44 3.21 12.03
CA LEU A 78 1.77 4.42 12.80
C LEU A 78 2.90 5.27 12.18
N GLY A 79 3.66 4.71 11.22
CA GLY A 79 4.71 5.39 10.48
C GLY A 79 4.27 6.06 9.18
N GLY A 80 2.97 6.05 8.84
CA GLY A 80 2.44 6.67 7.62
C GLY A 80 2.62 5.83 6.35
N ASP A 81 2.96 4.57 6.48
CA ASP A 81 2.98 3.61 5.37
C ASP A 81 1.56 3.14 5.06
N PHE A 82 1.00 3.72 4.00
CA PHE A 82 -0.25 3.31 3.35
C PHE A 82 -0.02 2.02 2.58
N SER A 83 0.27 0.96 3.31
CA SER A 83 0.76 -0.30 2.79
C SER A 83 -0.43 -1.14 2.30
N ILE A 84 -0.54 -1.31 0.98
CA ILE A 84 -1.32 -2.42 0.38
C ILE A 84 -0.68 -3.71 0.91
N GLN A 85 -1.26 -4.37 1.91
CA GLN A 85 -0.67 -5.51 2.63
C GLN A 85 -0.39 -6.75 1.74
N ILE A 86 -0.89 -6.70 0.51
CA ILE A 86 -0.81 -7.72 -0.52
C ILE A 86 0.37 -7.45 -1.48
N CYS A 87 0.98 -8.54 -1.96
CA CYS A 87 2.08 -8.46 -2.91
C CYS A 87 1.65 -7.74 -4.20
N PRO A 88 2.42 -6.74 -4.67
CA PRO A 88 2.06 -5.97 -5.88
C PRO A 88 2.15 -6.78 -7.18
N ILE A 89 2.66 -8.01 -7.14
CA ILE A 89 2.83 -8.88 -8.31
C ILE A 89 1.65 -9.84 -8.44
N CYS A 90 1.34 -10.62 -7.40
CA CYS A 90 0.25 -11.59 -7.44
C CYS A 90 -1.08 -11.04 -6.91
N LEU A 91 -1.08 -9.89 -6.23
CA LEU A 91 -2.26 -9.27 -5.62
C LEU A 91 -3.08 -10.22 -4.72
N SER A 92 -2.44 -11.28 -4.23
CA SER A 92 -3.11 -12.39 -3.51
C SER A 92 -2.41 -12.72 -2.19
N ASN A 93 -1.08 -12.84 -2.23
CA ASN A 93 -0.30 -13.28 -1.06
C ASN A 93 0.19 -12.07 -0.25
N PRO A 94 0.32 -12.19 1.08
CA PRO A 94 0.84 -11.11 1.93
C PRO A 94 2.31 -10.80 1.59
N LYS A 95 2.74 -9.58 1.91
CA LYS A 95 4.15 -9.17 1.73
C LYS A 95 5.03 -9.71 2.86
N ASP A 96 5.61 -10.88 2.66
CA ASP A 96 6.51 -11.55 3.60
C ASP A 96 7.99 -11.56 3.14
N MET A 97 8.36 -10.73 2.16
CA MET A 97 9.74 -10.55 1.71
C MET A 97 10.07 -9.08 1.45
N ALA A 98 11.15 -8.57 2.03
CA ALA A 98 11.72 -7.25 1.75
C ALA A 98 13.01 -7.34 0.94
N PHE A 99 13.24 -6.35 0.06
CA PHE A 99 14.49 -6.18 -0.67
C PHE A 99 15.41 -5.18 0.04
N GLY A 100 16.72 -5.22 -0.26
CA GLY A 100 17.70 -4.26 0.29
C GLY A 100 17.42 -2.78 0.00
N CYS A 101 16.45 -2.46 -0.85
CA CYS A 101 15.96 -1.10 -1.09
C CYS A 101 14.77 -0.69 -0.19
N GLY A 102 14.29 -1.56 0.70
CA GLY A 102 13.16 -1.32 1.60
C GLY A 102 11.79 -1.75 1.07
N HIS A 103 11.63 -1.96 -0.24
CA HIS A 103 10.37 -2.40 -0.84
C HIS A 103 10.10 -3.90 -0.67
N GLN A 104 8.83 -4.30 -0.71
CA GLN A 104 8.39 -5.65 -0.32
C GLN A 104 7.54 -6.36 -1.39
N THR A 105 7.59 -7.69 -1.38
CA THR A 105 6.75 -8.63 -2.15
C THR A 105 6.42 -9.86 -1.31
N CYS A 106 5.66 -10.83 -1.82
CA CYS A 106 5.57 -12.14 -1.19
C CYS A 106 6.80 -13.02 -1.51
N CYS A 107 7.00 -14.09 -0.74
CA CYS A 107 8.05 -15.09 -0.91
C CYS A 107 7.85 -15.96 -2.16
N ASP A 108 6.66 -15.99 -2.75
CA ASP A 108 6.41 -16.71 -3.99
C ASP A 108 6.83 -15.91 -5.22
N CYS A 109 6.65 -14.58 -5.19
CA CYS A 109 6.98 -13.71 -6.32
C CYS A 109 8.39 -13.09 -6.24
N GLY A 110 8.93 -12.92 -5.04
CA GLY A 110 10.22 -12.25 -4.81
C GLY A 110 11.52 -12.99 -5.22
N PRO A 111 11.62 -14.34 -5.17
CA PRO A 111 12.89 -15.05 -5.37
C PRO A 111 13.56 -14.78 -6.72
N ASP A 112 12.78 -14.78 -7.80
CA ASP A 112 13.31 -14.70 -9.18
C ASP A 112 13.52 -13.27 -9.69
N LEU A 113 13.13 -12.26 -8.92
CA LEU A 113 13.27 -10.87 -9.32
C LEU A 113 14.73 -10.42 -9.27
N GLN A 114 15.23 -9.86 -10.38
CA GLN A 114 16.58 -9.28 -10.45
C GLN A 114 16.61 -7.80 -10.06
N ALA A 115 15.49 -7.10 -10.25
CA ALA A 115 15.32 -5.70 -9.90
C ALA A 115 14.00 -5.51 -9.14
N CYS A 116 13.97 -4.54 -8.23
CA CYS A 116 12.78 -4.20 -7.48
C CYS A 116 11.66 -3.73 -8.42
N PRO A 117 10.44 -4.28 -8.34
CA PRO A 117 9.33 -3.88 -9.21
C PRO A 117 8.85 -2.44 -8.95
N ILE A 118 9.17 -1.88 -7.78
CA ILE A 118 8.71 -0.56 -7.34
C ILE A 118 9.72 0.53 -7.71
N CYS A 119 11.00 0.38 -7.31
CA CYS A 119 12.03 1.39 -7.55
C CYS A 119 13.08 1.02 -8.60
N ARG A 120 13.00 -0.18 -9.21
CA ARG A 120 13.92 -0.70 -10.23
C ARG A 120 15.39 -0.84 -9.79
N ALA A 121 15.68 -0.68 -8.50
CA ALA A 121 17.01 -0.95 -7.95
C ALA A 121 17.37 -2.44 -8.06
N PRO A 122 18.65 -2.79 -8.33
CA PRO A 122 19.09 -4.18 -8.37
C PRO A 122 18.94 -4.86 -7.01
N ILE A 123 18.43 -6.09 -6.99
CA ILE A 123 18.16 -6.81 -5.73
C ILE A 123 19.39 -7.64 -5.32
N GLN A 124 20.14 -7.12 -4.36
CA GLN A 124 21.29 -7.82 -3.75
C GLN A 124 20.88 -8.60 -2.49
N THR A 125 19.97 -8.03 -1.71
CA THR A 125 19.54 -8.58 -0.41
C THR A 125 18.05 -8.89 -0.45
N ARG A 126 17.67 -10.05 0.10
CA ARG A 126 16.29 -10.49 0.32
C ARG A 126 16.15 -10.89 1.78
N ILE A 127 15.14 -10.35 2.45
CA ILE A 127 14.88 -10.57 3.88
C ILE A 127 13.47 -11.15 3.99
N LYS A 128 13.35 -12.34 4.56
CA LYS A 128 12.04 -12.90 4.89
C LYS A 128 11.50 -12.21 6.15
N LEU A 129 10.27 -11.73 6.08
CA LEU A 129 9.55 -11.11 7.19
C LEU A 129 8.69 -12.19 7.87
N TYR A 130 8.57 -12.13 9.20
CA TYR A 130 7.83 -13.08 10.03
C TYR A 130 6.60 -12.42 10.63
#